data_AF-A0A7C5W112-F1
#
_entry.id   AF-A0A7C5W112-F1
#
_cell.length_a   1.000
_cell.length_b   1.000
_cell.length_c   1.000
_cell.angle_alpha   90.00
_cell.angle_beta   90.00
_cell.angle_gamma   90.00
#
_symmetry.space_group_name_H-M   'P 1'
#
loop_
_entity.id
_entity.type
_entity.pdbx_description
1 polymer ?
#
loop_
_entity_poly.entity_id
_entity_poly.type
_entity_poly.pdbx_seq_one_letter_code
_entity_poly.pdbx_strand_id
1 'polypeptide(L)' 'MRKKLPIGIQSFEKIRQDNFYYVDKTRFVRKLVDEGGGYYFLSRP' A
#
# COMPACT_ATOMS: atom_id res chain seq x y z
N MET A 1 -8.78 -10.37 18.62
CA MET A 1 -9.70 -10.25 17.46
C MET A 1 -8.88 -9.97 16.20
N ARG A 2 -9.09 -10.69 15.08
CA ARG A 2 -8.40 -10.40 13.81
C ARG A 2 -9.04 -9.18 13.12
N LYS A 3 -8.23 -8.32 12.52
CA LYS A 3 -8.73 -7.19 11.71
C LYS A 3 -9.25 -7.71 10.36
N LYS A 4 -10.06 -6.92 9.67
CA LYS A 4 -10.51 -7.26 8.31
C LYS A 4 -9.45 -6.84 7.30
N LEU A 5 -9.36 -7.56 6.17
CA LEU A 5 -8.59 -7.11 5.01
C LEU A 5 -9.41 -6.07 4.23
N PRO A 6 -8.82 -4.96 3.76
CA PRO A 6 -9.54 -3.89 3.06
C PRO A 6 -9.78 -4.23 1.58
N ILE A 7 -10.30 -5.42 1.28
CA ILE A 7 -10.55 -5.85 -0.11
C ILE A 7 -11.69 -5.01 -0.69
N GLY A 8 -11.45 -4.38 -1.85
CA GLY A 8 -12.44 -3.52 -2.53
C GLY A 8 -12.60 -2.12 -1.93
N ILE A 9 -11.85 -1.76 -0.89
CA ILE A 9 -11.88 -0.42 -0.30
C ILE A 9 -10.74 0.41 -0.89
N GLN A 10 -11.08 1.46 -1.65
CA GLN A 10 -10.10 2.36 -2.26
C GLN A 10 -9.82 3.63 -1.43
N SER A 11 -10.59 3.88 -0.36
CA SER A 11 -10.37 5.04 0.52
C SER A 11 -9.36 4.71 1.62
N PHE A 12 -8.24 5.42 1.61
CA PHE A 12 -7.22 5.33 2.66
C PHE A 12 -7.77 5.71 4.04
N GLU A 13 -8.63 6.72 4.10
CA GLU A 13 -9.26 7.16 5.34
C GLU A 13 -10.07 6.03 6.00
N LYS A 14 -10.90 5.32 5.22
CA LYS A 14 -11.66 4.17 5.71
C LYS A 14 -10.75 3.05 6.24
N ILE A 15 -9.65 2.76 5.54
CA ILE A 15 -8.68 1.74 5.98
C ILE A 15 -8.06 2.13 7.33
N ARG A 16 -7.79 3.43 7.55
CA ARG A 16 -7.18 3.97 8.76
C ARG A 16 -8.14 4.03 9.95
N GLN A 17 -9.40 4.36 9.72
CA GLN A 17 -10.39 4.60 10.77
C GLN A 17 -11.20 3.34 11.14
N ASP A 18 -11.52 2.48 10.18
CA ASP A 18 -12.48 1.37 10.35
C ASP A 18 -11.82 0.04 10.80
N ASN A 19 -10.69 0.10 11.49
CA ASN A 19 -9.96 -1.04 12.07
C ASN A 19 -9.62 -2.17 11.05
N PHE A 20 -9.26 -1.79 9.83
CA PHE A 20 -8.71 -2.71 8.84
C PHE A 20 -7.22 -2.96 9.05
N TYR A 21 -6.70 -4.02 8.44
CA TYR A 21 -5.26 -4.17 8.25
C TYR A 21 -4.75 -3.10 7.29
N TYR A 22 -3.72 -2.36 7.73
CA TYR A 22 -2.93 -1.45 6.91
C TYR A 22 -1.50 -1.98 6.84
N VAL A 23 -0.94 -2.07 5.64
CA VAL A 23 0.45 -2.48 5.41
C VAL A 23 1.21 -1.28 4.90
N ASP A 24 2.16 -0.80 5.69
CA ASP A 24 3.08 0.25 5.26
C ASP A 24 4.06 -0.30 4.23
N LYS A 25 4.03 0.27 3.02
CA LYS A 25 4.88 -0.11 1.90
C LYS A 25 5.99 0.91 1.61
N THR A 26 6.14 1.93 2.45
CA THR A 26 7.07 3.06 2.24
C THR A 26 8.51 2.59 2.04
N ARG A 27 8.95 1.58 2.80
CA ARG A 27 10.29 0.98 2.65
C ARG A 27 10.53 0.42 1.24
N PHE A 28 9.54 -0.21 0.63
CA PHE A 28 9.67 -0.76 -0.73
C PHE A 28 9.76 0.35 -1.77
N VAL A 29 8.97 1.42 -1.60
CA VAL A 29 9.08 2.62 -2.45
C VAL A 29 10.47 3.22 -2.35
N ARG A 30 11.00 3.38 -1.12
CA ARG A 30 12.35 3.90 -0.91
C ARG A 30 13.41 3.03 -1.60
N LYS A 31 13.30 1.71 -1.48
CA LYS A 31 14.19 0.75 -2.14
C LYS A 31 14.17 0.93 -3.67
N LEU A 32 13.00 1.11 -4.29
CA LEU A 32 12.88 1.37 -5.73
C LEU A 32 13.54 2.69 -6.15
N VAL A 33 13.44 3.73 -5.32
CA VAL A 33 14.09 5.02 -5.59
C VAL A 33 15.61 4.90 -5.49
N ASP A 34 16.12 4.19 -4.47
CA ASP A 34 17.55 4.10 -4.18
C ASP A 34 18.30 3.14 -5.09
N GLU A 35 17.69 2.02 -5.49
CA GLU A 35 18.35 0.98 -6.30
C GLU A 35 18.38 1.32 -7.80
N GLY A 36 17.67 2.34 -8.25
CA GLY A 36 17.84 2.94 -9.57
C GLY A 36 17.53 1.99 -10.73
N GLY A 37 16.27 1.93 -11.13
CA GLY A 37 15.83 1.25 -12.36
C GLY A 37 14.96 2.18 -13.19
N GLY A 38 15.56 2.88 -14.16
CA GLY A 38 14.92 3.82 -15.11
C GLY A 38 13.42 4.03 -14.94
N TYR A 39 12.61 3.30 -15.73
CA TYR A 39 11.15 3.36 -15.65
C TYR A 39 10.56 2.13 -14.95
N TYR A 40 9.88 2.35 -13.83
CA TYR A 40 9.04 1.33 -13.20
C TYR A 40 7.62 1.38 -13.78
N PHE A 41 7.25 0.37 -14.57
CA PHE A 41 5.87 0.19 -14.98
C PHE A 41 5.05 -0.39 -13.81
N LEU A 42 4.34 0.48 -13.10
CA LEU A 42 3.38 0.06 -12.09
C LEU A 42 2.05 -0.23 -12.81
N SER A 43 1.68 -1.50 -12.93
CA SER A 43 0.35 -1.89 -13.39
C SER A 43 -0.68 -1.12 -12.55
N ARG A 44 -1.41 -0.20 -13.18
CA ARG A 44 -2.53 0.50 -12.55
C ARG A 44 -3.64 -0.54 -12.36
N PRO A 45 -4.03 -0.87 -11.13
CA PRO A 45 -5.19 -1.71 -10.86
C PRO A 45 -6.50 -0.93 -11.02
#